data_AF-W4UNW7-F1
#
_entry.id   AF-W4UNW7-F1
#
_cell.length_a   1.000
_cell.length_b   1.000
_cell.length_c   1.000
_cell.angle_alpha   90.00
_cell.angle_beta   90.00
_cell.angle_gamma   90.00
#
_symmetry.space_group_name_H-M   'P 1'
#
loop_
_entity.id
_entity.type
_entity.pdbx_description
1 polymer ?
#
loop_
_entity_poly.entity_id
_entity_poly.type
_entity_poly.pdbx_seq_one_letter_code
_entity_poly.pdbx_strand_id
1 'polypeptide(L)'
;MSSVNLQQWIQHPEKLDRDSLYELRNLLVRYPYFQTLRLLYLKNLYILHDISFGTELRKAVLYVTDRRKLFELIEGERFTLYPRKKEASQVDELAEELLSIER
;
A
#
# COMPACT_ATOMS: atom_id res chain seq x y z
N MET A 1 -15.55 -9.56 19.47
CA MET A 1 -14.86 -8.43 18.79
C MET A 1 -14.76 -7.26 19.73
N SER A 2 -13.68 -7.19 20.52
CA SER A 2 -13.34 -5.99 21.27
C SER A 2 -12.76 -4.98 20.29
N SER A 3 -13.12 -3.69 20.39
CA SER A 3 -12.55 -2.60 19.58
C SER A 3 -11.02 -2.59 19.52
N VAL A 4 -10.38 -3.19 20.53
CA VAL A 4 -8.93 -3.36 20.71
C VAL A 4 -8.27 -4.12 19.55
N ASN A 5 -8.89 -5.17 18.99
CA ASN A 5 -8.25 -6.01 17.96
C ASN A 5 -8.07 -5.26 16.64
N LEU A 6 -9.06 -4.44 16.26
CA LEU A 6 -9.03 -3.70 15.01
C LEU A 6 -7.96 -2.62 15.00
N GLN A 7 -7.79 -1.91 16.13
CA GLN A 7 -6.72 -0.93 16.27
C GLN A 7 -5.34 -1.59 16.21
N GLN A 8 -5.17 -2.76 16.83
CA GLN A 8 -3.92 -3.52 16.75
C GLN A 8 -3.58 -3.92 15.32
N TRP A 9 -4.54 -4.41 14.53
CA TRP A 9 -4.27 -4.78 13.13
C TRP A 9 -3.96 -3.58 12.23
N ILE A 10 -4.50 -2.40 12.53
CA ILE A 10 -4.15 -1.17 11.81
C ILE A 10 -2.70 -0.77 12.11
N GLN A 11 -2.28 -0.87 13.37
CA GLN A 11 -0.93 -0.51 13.79
C GLN A 11 0.10 -1.58 13.40
N HIS A 12 -0.30 -2.85 13.41
CA HIS A 12 0.53 -4.02 13.20
C HIS A 12 -0.13 -5.00 12.21
N PRO A 13 -0.22 -4.64 10.91
CA PRO A 13 -0.82 -5.50 9.90
C PRO A 13 -0.05 -6.82 9.69
N GLU A 14 1.21 -6.91 10.09
CA GLU A 14 2.04 -8.12 10.06
C GLU A 14 1.53 -9.24 10.98
N LYS A 15 0.69 -8.92 11.97
CA LYS A 15 0.09 -9.89 12.89
C LYS A 15 -1.18 -10.54 12.35
N LEU A 16 -1.57 -10.20 11.11
CA LEU A 16 -2.72 -10.78 10.45
C LEU A 16 -2.46 -12.25 10.08
N ASP A 17 -3.48 -13.06 10.27
CA ASP A 17 -3.46 -14.52 10.20
C ASP A 17 -4.79 -15.09 9.69
N ARG A 18 -4.94 -16.42 9.71
CA ARG A 18 -6.14 -17.11 9.22
C ARG A 18 -7.38 -16.83 10.06
N ASP A 19 -7.23 -16.64 11.37
CA ASP A 19 -8.36 -16.39 12.27
C ASP A 19 -8.90 -14.97 12.05
N SER A 20 -8.01 -13.98 12.00
CA SER A 20 -8.36 -12.61 11.64
C SER A 20 -8.93 -12.51 10.21
N LEU A 21 -8.53 -13.38 9.27
CA LEU A 21 -9.11 -13.41 7.93
C LEU A 21 -10.60 -13.79 7.97
N TYR A 22 -10.95 -14.81 8.75
CA TYR A 22 -12.33 -15.24 8.94
C TYR A 22 -13.17 -14.15 9.63
N GLU A 23 -12.61 -13.53 10.67
CA GLU A 23 -13.27 -12.46 11.39
C GLU A 23 -13.50 -11.22 10.51
N LEU A 24 -12.50 -10.78 9.75
CA LEU A 24 -12.60 -9.67 8.81
C LEU A 24 -13.62 -9.95 7.70
N ARG A 25 -13.69 -11.19 7.21
CA ARG A 25 -14.72 -11.61 6.25
C ARG A 25 -16.13 -11.44 6.83
N ASN A 26 -16.36 -11.89 8.06
CA ASN A 26 -17.66 -11.76 8.72
C ASN A 26 -18.04 -10.30 8.93
N LEU A 27 -17.08 -9.46 9.32
CA LEU A 27 -17.29 -8.02 9.48
C LEU A 27 -17.60 -7.34 8.15
N LEU A 28 -16.96 -7.75 7.05
CA LEU A 28 -17.24 -7.21 5.72
C LEU A 28 -18.63 -7.56 5.20
N VAL A 29 -19.14 -8.76 5.53
CA VAL A 29 -20.53 -9.13 5.21
C VAL A 29 -21.50 -8.21 5.94
N ARG A 30 -21.22 -7.87 7.20
CA ARG A 30 -22.06 -6.99 8.01
C ARG A 30 -21.92 -5.50 7.65
N TYR A 31 -20.71 -5.07 7.29
CA TYR A 31 -20.35 -3.67 7.03
C TYR A 31 -19.63 -3.52 5.69
N PRO A 32 -20.33 -3.71 4.56
CA PRO A 32 -19.70 -3.80 3.25
C PRO A 32 -19.01 -2.50 2.81
N TYR A 33 -19.40 -1.34 3.31
CA TYR A 33 -18.83 -0.05 2.91
C TYR A 33 -17.70 0.43 3.82
N PHE A 34 -17.29 -0.35 4.82
CA PHE A 34 -16.23 0.06 5.72
C PHE A 34 -14.85 -0.08 5.05
N GLN A 35 -14.35 1.03 4.51
CA GLN A 35 -13.12 1.08 3.70
C GLN A 35 -11.90 0.50 4.44
N THR A 36 -11.71 0.83 5.72
CA THR A 36 -10.59 0.32 6.53
C THR A 36 -10.62 -1.19 6.66
N LEU A 37 -11.80 -1.80 6.88
CA LEU A 37 -11.94 -3.25 6.93
C LEU A 37 -11.59 -3.90 5.59
N ARG A 38 -11.98 -3.29 4.46
CA ARG A 38 -11.61 -3.79 3.12
C ARG A 38 -10.11 -3.80 2.92
N LEU A 39 -9.46 -2.71 3.32
CA LEU A 39 -8.00 -2.58 3.23
C LEU A 39 -7.29 -3.63 4.10
N LEU A 40 -7.72 -3.81 5.35
CA LEU A 40 -7.19 -4.83 6.26
C LEU A 40 -7.40 -6.25 5.73
N TYR A 41 -8.61 -6.57 5.27
CA TYR A 41 -8.92 -7.87 4.69
C TYR A 41 -8.06 -8.16 3.47
N LEU A 42 -7.87 -7.16 2.60
CA LEU A 42 -7.02 -7.30 1.44
C LEU A 42 -5.55 -7.48 1.81
N LYS A 43 -5.05 -6.73 2.80
CA LYS A 43 -3.69 -6.87 3.33
C LYS A 43 -3.47 -8.26 3.94
N ASN A 44 -4.47 -8.80 4.63
CA ASN A 44 -4.42 -10.15 5.18
C ASN A 44 -4.30 -11.20 4.07
N LEU A 45 -5.17 -11.14 3.06
CA LEU A 45 -5.10 -12.02 1.88
C LEU A 45 -3.74 -11.96 1.19
N TYR A 46 -3.15 -10.76 1.11
CA TYR A 46 -1.81 -10.57 0.54
C TYR A 46 -0.72 -11.27 1.37
N ILE A 47 -0.71 -11.06 2.69
CA ILE A 47 0.27 -11.69 3.61
C ILE A 47 0.15 -13.21 3.58
N LEU A 48 -1.08 -13.73 3.54
CA LEU A 48 -1.33 -15.17 3.51
C LEU A 48 -1.15 -15.80 2.12
N HIS A 49 -0.81 -15.01 1.10
CA HIS A 49 -0.71 -15.44 -0.29
C HIS A 49 -1.96 -16.19 -0.77
N ASP A 50 -3.14 -15.71 -0.37
CA ASP A 50 -4.40 -16.35 -0.68
C ASP A 50 -4.78 -16.17 -2.17
N ILE A 51 -5.23 -17.25 -2.81
CA ILE A 51 -5.60 -17.27 -4.23
C ILE A 51 -6.74 -16.29 -4.58
N SER A 52 -7.59 -15.96 -3.61
CA SER A 52 -8.73 -15.05 -3.81
C SER A 52 -8.31 -13.57 -3.83
N PHE A 53 -7.07 -13.26 -3.45
CA PHE A 53 -6.54 -11.89 -3.39
C PHE A 53 -6.84 -11.08 -4.66
N GLY A 54 -6.56 -11.61 -5.85
CA GLY A 54 -6.76 -10.87 -7.09
C GLY A 54 -8.24 -10.54 -7.39
N THR A 55 -9.17 -11.39 -6.96
CA THR A 55 -10.61 -11.13 -7.12
C THR A 55 -11.10 -10.12 -6.09
N GLU A 56 -10.65 -10.23 -4.86
CA GLU A 56 -10.99 -9.29 -3.79
C GLU A 56 -10.35 -7.90 -4.00
N LEU A 57 -9.17 -7.83 -4.62
CA LEU A 57 -8.51 -6.58 -5.00
C LEU A 57 -9.37 -5.80 -5.99
N ARG A 58 -9.84 -6.47 -7.04
CA ARG A 58 -10.75 -5.86 -8.03
C ARG A 58 -12.01 -5.31 -7.38
N LYS A 59 -12.57 -6.02 -6.40
CA LYS A 59 -13.71 -5.53 -5.60
C LYS A 59 -13.31 -4.34 -4.74
N ALA A 60 -12.19 -4.40 -4.02
CA ALA A 60 -11.75 -3.34 -3.12
C ALA A 60 -11.51 -2.01 -3.84
N VAL A 61 -10.96 -2.05 -5.07
CA VAL A 61 -10.73 -0.86 -5.90
C VAL A 61 -12.02 -0.06 -6.16
N LEU A 62 -13.20 -0.69 -6.16
CA LEU A 62 -14.47 0.01 -6.34
C LEU A 62 -14.92 0.82 -5.11
N TYR A 63 -14.37 0.51 -3.93
CA TYR A 63 -14.79 1.09 -2.65
C TYR A 63 -13.71 1.97 -2.02
N VAL A 64 -12.48 1.89 -2.52
CA VAL A 64 -11.37 2.70 -2.05
C VAL A 64 -11.28 3.97 -2.90
N THR A 65 -11.40 5.11 -2.24
CA THR A 65 -11.32 6.43 -2.87
C THR A 65 -9.92 6.78 -3.36
N ASP A 66 -8.88 6.39 -2.62
CA ASP A 66 -7.48 6.69 -2.92
C ASP A 66 -6.70 5.43 -3.30
N ARG A 67 -6.51 5.23 -4.61
CA ARG A 67 -5.78 4.09 -5.17
C ARG A 67 -4.27 4.14 -4.89
N ARG A 68 -3.70 5.31 -4.61
CA ARG A 68 -2.27 5.42 -4.24
C ARG A 68 -2.04 4.84 -2.86
N LYS A 69 -2.90 5.17 -1.90
CA LYS A 69 -2.87 4.56 -0.55
C LYS A 69 -3.10 3.06 -0.58
N LEU A 70 -3.98 2.57 -1.46
CA LEU A 70 -4.16 1.13 -1.67
C LEU A 70 -2.86 0.46 -2.15
N PHE A 71 -2.21 1.06 -3.15
CA PHE A 71 -0.94 0.56 -3.66
C PHE A 71 0.14 0.57 -2.58
N GLU A 72 0.29 1.69 -1.87
CA GLU A 72 1.26 1.85 -0.79
C GLU A 72 1.05 0.82 0.34
N LEU A 73 -0.21 0.53 0.70
CA LEU A 73 -0.51 -0.47 1.72
C LEU A 73 -0.06 -1.90 1.33
N ILE A 74 -0.20 -2.26 0.05
CA ILE A 74 0.08 -3.62 -0.42
C ILE A 74 1.56 -3.76 -0.78
N GLU A 75 2.07 -2.82 -1.57
CA GLU A 75 3.36 -2.89 -2.26
C GLU A 75 4.33 -1.76 -1.82
N GLY A 76 3.91 -0.83 -0.96
CA GLY A 76 4.71 0.35 -0.60
C GLY A 76 6.07 0.03 0.01
N GLU A 77 6.18 -1.04 0.82
CA GLU A 77 7.46 -1.50 1.35
C GLU A 77 8.41 -2.04 0.27
N ARG A 78 7.87 -2.61 -0.82
CA ARG A 78 8.65 -3.17 -1.93
C ARG A 78 9.07 -2.09 -2.93
N PHE A 79 8.28 -1.01 -3.01
CA PHE A 79 8.49 0.10 -3.92
C PHE A 79 8.81 1.39 -3.18
N THR A 80 9.53 1.34 -2.05
CA THR A 80 10.08 2.56 -1.44
C THR A 80 10.93 3.25 -2.51
N LEU A 81 10.33 4.26 -3.15
CA LEU A 81 10.97 5.09 -4.14
C LEU A 81 12.01 5.88 -3.34
N TYR A 82 13.22 5.33 -3.26
CA TYR A 82 14.37 6.14 -2.91
C TYR A 82 14.26 7.39 -3.79
N PRO A 83 14.21 8.60 -3.19
CA PRO A 83 14.14 9.80 -4.00
C PRO A 83 15.32 9.71 -4.95
N ARG A 84 15.03 9.59 -6.25
CA ARG A 84 16.04 9.61 -7.29
C ARG A 84 16.82 10.89 -7.02
N LYS A 85 18.03 10.76 -6.48
CA LYS A 85 18.93 11.89 -6.29
C LYS A 85 18.95 12.56 -7.66
N LYS A 86 18.45 13.79 -7.75
CA LYS A 86 18.42 14.51 -9.02
C LYS A 86 19.87 14.54 -9.49
N GLU A 87 20.21 13.72 -10.48
CA GLU A 87 21.43 13.84 -11.28
C GLU A 87 21.29 15.07 -12.19
N ALA A 88 20.85 16.19 -11.61
CA ALA A 88 20.72 17.48 -12.26
C ALA A 88 21.97 18.35 -12.00
N SER A 89 22.94 17.88 -11.20
CA SER A 89 24.16 18.64 -10.91
C SER A 89 25.26 18.44 -11.96
N GLN A 90 25.34 17.29 -12.63
CA GLN A 90 26.42 17.02 -13.61
C GLN A 90 26.17 17.65 -14.98
N VAL A 91 24.91 17.84 -15.39
CA VAL A 91 24.58 18.42 -16.70
C VAL A 91 24.72 19.95 -16.68
N ASP A 92 24.42 20.59 -15.55
CA ASP A 92 24.65 22.03 -15.35
C ASP A 92 26.15 22.37 -15.26
N GLU A 93 26.94 21.57 -14.54
CA GLU A 93 28.40 21.78 -14.43
C GLU A 93 29.12 21.63 -15.78
N LEU A 94 28.76 20.63 -16.60
CA LEU A 94 29.33 20.48 -17.95
C LEU A 94 28.92 21.61 -18.89
N ALA A 95 27.70 22.13 -18.75
CA ALA A 95 27.23 23.24 -19.57
C ALA A 95 27.97 24.55 -19.25
N GLU A 96 28.25 24.82 -17.97
CA GLU A 96 29.07 25.97 -17.56
C GLU A 96 30.54 25.83 -17.99
N GLU A 97 31.10 24.62 -17.95
CA GLU A 97 32.48 24.36 -18.40
C GLU A 97 32.64 24.56 -19.91
N LEU A 98 31.68 24.10 -20.72
CA LEU A 98 31.67 24.30 -22.17
C LEU A 98 31.45 25.78 -22.56
N LEU A 99 30.57 26.50 -21.85
CA LEU A 99 30.36 27.94 -22.05
C LEU A 99 31.57 28.80 -21.65
N SER A 100 32.43 28.27 -20.77
CA SER A 100 33.68 28.93 -20.36
C SER A 100 34.83 28.70 -21.34
N ILE A 101 34.77 27.65 -22.17
CA ILE A 101 35.77 27.33 -23.19
C ILE A 101 35.57 28.15 -24.48
N GLU A 102 34.37 28.68 -24.73
CA GLU A 102 34.03 29.50 -25.90
C GLU A 102 34.25 31.03 -25.73
N ARG A 103 34.90 31.48 -24.65
CA ARG A 103 35.36 32.88 -24.46
C ARG A 103 36.88 32.99 -24.44
#